data_AF-A0A378KWV4-F1
#
_entry.id   AF-A0A378KWV4-F1
#
_cell.length_a   1.000
_cell.length_b   1.000
_cell.length_c   1.000
_cell.angle_alpha   90.00
_cell.angle_beta   90.00
_cell.angle_gamma   90.00
#
_symmetry.space_group_name_H-M   'P 1'
#
loop_
_entity.id
_entity.type
_entity.pdbx_description
1 polymer ?
#
loop_
_entity_poly.entity_id
_entity_poly.type
_entity_poly.pdbx_seq_one_letter_code
_entity_poly.pdbx_strand_id
1 'polypeptide(L)'
;MYFTVNDNELDALCGLSYIQQITYLRGIRPYMDRNTFIVGIKRRISYQSLAETLYIEPHQGITESGSPSRQQIRRVIKGLERAGLIVIQSFDKHLILKCLLADISYCVQNKPGTNPTQQADTKPHAVIPVNTRVSEDTEVKADTDKSLKADTPLIKENNYIYLLQRFDHFWCMYPEKKSRERAFEIFQQINPDEPLLQFMLHALDQQIKARTAKEAHGEWVPAWKFPANWLSQKCWEDEIKIELTQEKRNEKCGTNTKRGAIDPFWNPETGDEEITGTDEYQQSNVINLQCYRQ
;
A
#
# COMPACT_ATOMS: atom_id res chain seq x y z
N MET A 1 -26.74 15.50 -7.33
CA MET A 1 -25.37 15.11 -7.75
C MET A 1 -25.48 14.65 -9.18
N TYR A 2 -25.08 15.47 -10.16
CA TYR A 2 -25.14 15.07 -11.57
C TYR A 2 -24.06 14.02 -11.85
N PHE A 3 -24.45 12.89 -12.43
CA PHE A 3 -23.53 11.87 -12.94
C PHE A 3 -23.08 12.32 -14.33
N THR A 4 -21.82 12.70 -14.46
CA THR A 4 -21.23 13.18 -15.71
C THR A 4 -20.12 12.23 -16.14
N VAL A 5 -20.12 11.84 -17.41
CA VAL A 5 -19.10 10.97 -18.02
C VAL A 5 -18.30 11.84 -18.98
N ASN A 6 -16.97 11.76 -18.92
CA ASN A 6 -16.08 12.51 -19.80
C ASN A 6 -16.09 11.93 -21.24
N ASP A 7 -15.74 12.75 -22.23
CA ASP A 7 -15.63 12.31 -23.64
C ASP A 7 -14.59 11.20 -23.78
N ASN A 8 -13.45 11.31 -23.08
CA ASN A 8 -12.43 10.26 -23.06
C ASN A 8 -12.93 8.95 -22.43
N GLU A 9 -13.76 9.04 -21.40
CA GLU A 9 -14.40 7.86 -20.81
C GLU A 9 -15.39 7.24 -21.81
N LEU A 10 -16.18 8.06 -22.49
CA LEU A 10 -17.15 7.61 -23.48
C LEU A 10 -16.46 6.94 -24.67
N ASP A 11 -15.37 7.51 -25.18
CA ASP A 11 -14.60 6.94 -26.29
C ASP A 11 -14.00 5.57 -25.92
N ALA A 12 -13.41 5.45 -24.72
CA ALA A 12 -12.89 4.16 -24.24
C ALA A 12 -13.99 3.12 -23.96
N LEU A 13 -15.21 3.55 -23.67
CA LEU A 13 -16.38 2.68 -23.54
C LEU A 13 -16.96 2.28 -24.90
N CYS A 14 -16.80 3.11 -25.93
CA CYS A 14 -17.21 2.83 -27.29
C CYS A 14 -16.38 1.67 -27.87
N GLY A 15 -17.01 0.51 -28.05
CA GLY A 15 -16.38 -0.72 -28.54
C GLY A 15 -16.26 -1.84 -27.50
N LEU A 16 -16.57 -1.56 -26.23
CA LEU A 16 -16.69 -2.59 -25.19
C LEU A 16 -18.05 -3.26 -25.21
N SER A 17 -18.13 -4.46 -24.64
CA SER A 17 -19.39 -5.18 -24.45
C SER A 17 -20.33 -4.39 -23.54
N TYR A 18 -21.65 -4.47 -23.78
CA TYR A 18 -22.65 -3.76 -22.98
C TYR A 18 -22.52 -4.04 -21.48
N ILE A 19 -22.23 -5.29 -21.11
CA ILE A 19 -22.01 -5.64 -19.71
C ILE A 19 -20.81 -4.90 -19.12
N GLN A 20 -19.72 -4.70 -19.88
CA GLN A 20 -18.55 -3.94 -19.43
C GLN A 20 -18.90 -2.47 -19.24
N GLN A 21 -19.62 -1.89 -20.18
CA GLN A 21 -20.06 -0.50 -20.12
C GLN A 21 -20.95 -0.25 -18.89
N ILE A 22 -21.97 -1.07 -18.70
CA ILE A 22 -22.89 -0.94 -17.55
C ILE A 22 -22.14 -1.19 -16.24
N THR A 23 -21.21 -2.15 -16.20
CA THR A 23 -20.40 -2.41 -15.00
C THR A 23 -19.61 -1.18 -14.60
N TYR A 24 -18.98 -0.50 -15.55
CA TYR A 24 -18.25 0.74 -15.28
C TYR A 24 -19.20 1.85 -14.82
N LEU A 25 -20.26 2.12 -15.59
CA LEU A 25 -21.15 3.26 -15.37
C LEU A 25 -22.02 3.13 -14.11
N ARG A 26 -22.53 1.93 -13.79
CA ARG A 26 -23.39 1.70 -12.61
C ARG A 26 -22.63 1.14 -11.42
N GLY A 27 -21.68 0.24 -11.65
CA GLY A 27 -21.04 -0.54 -10.59
C GLY A 27 -19.75 0.07 -10.03
N ILE A 28 -19.01 0.86 -10.82
CA ILE A 28 -17.68 1.35 -10.44
C ILE A 28 -17.69 2.88 -10.30
N ARG A 29 -18.05 3.59 -11.38
CA ARG A 29 -17.96 5.05 -11.50
C ARG A 29 -18.72 5.82 -10.40
N PRO A 30 -19.93 5.43 -9.97
CA PRO A 30 -20.67 6.18 -8.94
C PRO A 30 -20.03 6.09 -7.55
N TYR A 31 -19.26 5.04 -7.29
CA TYR A 31 -18.64 4.78 -5.99
C TYR A 31 -17.18 5.20 -5.94
N MET A 32 -16.68 5.80 -7.02
CA MET A 32 -15.32 6.31 -7.12
C MET A 32 -15.17 7.56 -6.27
N ASP A 33 -14.11 7.57 -5.46
CA ASP A 33 -13.69 8.78 -4.76
C ASP A 33 -13.20 9.81 -5.76
N ARG A 34 -13.84 10.98 -5.79
CA ARG A 34 -13.51 12.03 -6.75
C ARG A 34 -12.06 12.49 -6.60
N ASN A 35 -11.54 12.61 -5.38
CA ASN A 35 -10.21 13.15 -5.14
C ASN A 35 -9.08 12.17 -5.50
N THR A 36 -9.29 10.87 -5.32
CA THR A 36 -8.24 9.85 -5.48
C THR A 36 -8.43 8.99 -6.72
N PHE A 37 -9.62 9.03 -7.33
CA PHE A 37 -10.08 8.16 -8.41
C PHE A 37 -10.07 6.68 -8.06
N ILE A 38 -10.06 6.34 -6.77
CA ILE A 38 -10.04 4.97 -6.28
C ILE A 38 -11.46 4.55 -5.87
N VAL A 39 -11.77 3.28 -6.11
CA VAL A 39 -13.02 2.61 -5.78
C VAL A 39 -12.68 1.38 -4.95
N GLY A 40 -13.49 1.07 -3.93
CA GLY A 40 -13.29 -0.13 -3.09
C GLY A 40 -12.74 0.14 -1.69
N ILE A 41 -12.24 1.35 -1.41
CA ILE A 41 -11.70 1.73 -0.09
C ILE A 41 -12.82 2.23 0.83
N LYS A 42 -13.43 3.40 0.53
CA LYS A 42 -14.52 3.94 1.35
C LYS A 42 -15.77 3.08 1.29
N ARG A 43 -16.19 2.76 0.07
CA ARG A 43 -17.25 1.77 -0.18
C ARG A 43 -16.61 0.49 -0.66
N ARG A 44 -16.76 -0.58 0.13
CA ARG A 44 -16.26 -1.91 -0.23
C ARG A 44 -17.01 -2.41 -1.47
N ILE A 45 -16.26 -2.87 -2.47
CA ILE A 45 -16.81 -3.50 -3.67
C ILE A 45 -16.33 -4.96 -3.70
N SER A 46 -17.23 -5.83 -4.11
CA SER A 46 -16.97 -7.25 -4.33
C SER A 46 -17.50 -7.69 -5.69
N TYR A 47 -17.06 -8.87 -6.14
CA TYR A 47 -17.63 -9.48 -7.35
C TYR A 47 -19.14 -9.74 -7.21
N GLN A 48 -19.61 -10.06 -5.99
CA GLN A 48 -21.02 -10.31 -5.72
C GLN A 48 -21.85 -9.03 -5.84
N SER A 49 -21.38 -7.92 -5.25
CA SER A 49 -22.09 -6.64 -5.34
C SER A 49 -22.20 -6.12 -6.77
N LEU A 50 -21.18 -6.39 -7.61
CA LEU A 50 -21.22 -6.05 -9.03
C LEU A 50 -22.25 -6.91 -9.78
N ALA A 51 -22.33 -8.21 -9.48
CA ALA A 51 -23.33 -9.09 -10.08
C ALA A 51 -24.76 -8.65 -9.74
N GLU A 52 -25.02 -8.25 -8.49
CA GLU A 52 -26.31 -7.71 -8.05
C GLU A 52 -26.67 -6.40 -8.75
N THR A 53 -25.70 -5.52 -8.94
CA THR A 53 -25.90 -4.25 -9.65
C THR A 53 -26.27 -4.46 -11.13
N LEU A 54 -25.80 -5.56 -11.71
CA LEU A 54 -26.01 -5.96 -13.10
C LEU A 54 -27.17 -6.94 -13.26
N TYR A 55 -27.96 -7.17 -12.21
CA TYR A 55 -29.11 -8.04 -12.28
C TYR A 55 -30.12 -7.51 -13.29
N ILE A 56 -30.51 -8.38 -14.23
CA ILE A 56 -31.58 -8.13 -15.19
C ILE A 56 -32.77 -8.96 -14.76
N GLU A 57 -33.88 -8.28 -14.48
CA GLU A 57 -35.14 -8.97 -14.16
C GLU A 57 -35.63 -9.77 -15.37
N PRO A 58 -36.07 -11.03 -15.18
CA PRO A 58 -36.51 -11.88 -16.29
C PRO A 58 -37.81 -11.35 -16.91
N HIS A 59 -37.74 -10.99 -18.19
CA HIS A 59 -38.88 -10.60 -19.02
C HIS A 59 -38.97 -11.52 -20.24
N GLN A 60 -40.18 -11.70 -20.79
CA GLN A 60 -40.40 -12.52 -21.97
C GLN A 60 -39.58 -11.97 -23.17
N GLY A 61 -38.87 -12.86 -23.87
CA GLY A 61 -38.05 -12.51 -25.04
C GLY A 61 -36.63 -12.04 -24.72
N ILE A 62 -36.22 -11.96 -23.45
CA ILE A 62 -34.83 -11.68 -23.06
C ILE A 62 -34.13 -12.99 -22.67
N THR A 63 -33.10 -13.36 -23.41
CA THR A 63 -32.31 -14.58 -23.16
C THR A 63 -31.29 -14.41 -22.03
N GLU A 64 -30.74 -13.21 -21.86
CA GLU A 64 -29.72 -12.89 -20.86
C GLU A 64 -30.34 -12.30 -19.57
N SER A 65 -31.34 -12.98 -19.02
CA SER A 65 -31.95 -12.62 -17.74
C SER A 65 -31.15 -13.14 -16.55
N GLY A 66 -31.17 -12.42 -15.43
CA GLY A 66 -30.58 -12.81 -14.16
C GLY A 66 -29.30 -12.06 -13.79
N SER A 67 -28.61 -12.57 -12.78
CA SER A 67 -27.31 -12.03 -12.35
C SER A 67 -26.18 -12.68 -13.15
N PRO A 68 -25.22 -11.91 -13.68
CA PRO A 68 -24.06 -12.48 -14.35
C PRO A 68 -23.23 -13.33 -13.37
N SER A 69 -22.66 -14.42 -13.89
CA SER A 69 -21.79 -15.30 -13.11
C SER A 69 -20.53 -14.59 -12.62
N ARG A 70 -19.98 -15.05 -11.50
CA ARG A 70 -18.73 -14.49 -10.95
C ARG A 70 -17.56 -14.54 -11.95
N GLN A 71 -17.51 -15.55 -12.81
CA GLN A 71 -16.51 -15.65 -13.87
C GLN A 71 -16.70 -14.60 -14.96
N GLN A 72 -17.95 -14.31 -15.36
CA GLN A 72 -18.24 -13.22 -16.29
C GLN A 72 -17.79 -11.88 -15.71
N ILE A 73 -18.09 -11.58 -14.45
CA ILE A 73 -17.64 -10.33 -13.80
C ILE A 73 -16.11 -10.22 -13.79
N ARG A 74 -15.39 -11.32 -13.50
CA ARG A 74 -13.91 -11.34 -13.57
C ARG A 74 -13.40 -11.00 -14.97
N ARG A 75 -14.00 -11.59 -16.01
CA ARG A 75 -13.66 -11.31 -17.41
C ARG A 75 -13.97 -9.86 -17.78
N VAL A 76 -15.10 -9.34 -17.31
CA VAL A 76 -15.51 -7.94 -17.51
C VAL A 76 -14.49 -6.97 -16.91
N ILE A 77 -14.10 -7.15 -15.66
CA ILE A 77 -13.10 -6.30 -14.99
C ILE A 77 -11.76 -6.38 -15.73
N LYS A 78 -11.33 -7.57 -16.14
CA LYS A 78 -10.11 -7.72 -16.94
C LYS A 78 -10.20 -7.05 -18.31
N GLY A 79 -11.38 -7.04 -18.94
CA GLY A 79 -11.59 -6.32 -20.18
C GLY A 79 -11.57 -4.79 -20.00
N LEU A 80 -12.15 -4.28 -18.91
CA LEU A 80 -12.07 -2.87 -18.55
C LEU A 80 -10.63 -2.42 -18.25
N GLU A 81 -9.83 -3.30 -17.63
CA GLU A 81 -8.40 -3.07 -17.42
C GLU A 81 -7.64 -2.99 -18.76
N ARG A 82 -7.93 -3.91 -19.68
CA ARG A 82 -7.35 -3.90 -21.04
C ARG A 82 -7.73 -2.66 -21.84
N ALA A 83 -8.91 -2.10 -21.62
CA ALA A 83 -9.36 -0.86 -22.24
C ALA A 83 -8.70 0.40 -21.66
N GLY A 84 -7.92 0.27 -20.58
CA GLY A 84 -7.29 1.42 -19.92
C GLY A 84 -8.25 2.30 -19.11
N LEU A 85 -9.50 1.87 -18.89
CA LEU A 85 -10.46 2.60 -18.05
C LEU A 85 -10.12 2.49 -16.57
N ILE A 86 -9.65 1.30 -16.15
CA ILE A 86 -9.37 0.97 -14.75
C ILE A 86 -8.02 0.27 -14.61
N VAL A 87 -7.41 0.40 -13.43
CA VAL A 87 -6.27 -0.40 -12.97
C VAL A 87 -6.67 -1.17 -11.74
N ILE A 88 -6.38 -2.47 -11.71
CA ILE A 88 -6.69 -3.33 -10.57
C ILE A 88 -5.60 -3.17 -9.51
N GLN A 89 -5.97 -2.74 -8.30
CA GLN A 89 -5.09 -2.57 -7.14
C GLN A 89 -5.55 -3.45 -5.97
N SER A 90 -6.12 -4.61 -6.27
CA SER A 90 -6.69 -5.50 -5.26
C SER A 90 -5.62 -6.05 -4.31
N PHE A 91 -5.80 -5.78 -3.02
CA PHE A 91 -5.09 -6.42 -1.92
C PHE A 91 -6.01 -7.50 -1.33
N ASP A 92 -5.58 -8.76 -1.38
CA ASP A 92 -6.27 -9.93 -0.84
C ASP A 92 -7.74 -10.13 -1.31
N LYS A 93 -8.70 -9.97 -0.39
CA LYS A 93 -10.11 -10.33 -0.57
C LYS A 93 -10.99 -9.16 -1.05
N HIS A 94 -10.44 -7.96 -1.17
CA HIS A 94 -11.18 -6.75 -1.51
C HIS A 94 -10.85 -6.27 -2.92
N LEU A 95 -11.88 -5.94 -3.69
CA LEU A 95 -11.70 -5.42 -5.05
C LEU A 95 -11.48 -3.91 -4.96
N ILE A 96 -10.23 -3.48 -5.17
CA ILE A 96 -9.85 -2.07 -5.23
C ILE A 96 -9.48 -1.77 -6.68
N LEU A 97 -10.13 -0.75 -7.24
CA LEU A 97 -9.99 -0.33 -8.63
C LEU A 97 -9.63 1.14 -8.66
N LYS A 98 -8.68 1.53 -9.51
CA LYS A 98 -8.37 2.92 -9.79
C LYS A 98 -8.88 3.28 -11.18
N CYS A 99 -9.75 4.28 -11.28
CA CYS A 99 -10.20 4.80 -12.57
C CYS A 99 -9.15 5.76 -13.13
N LEU A 100 -8.73 5.57 -14.38
CA LEU A 100 -7.67 6.37 -14.99
C LEU A 100 -8.21 7.56 -15.78
N LEU A 101 -9.25 7.34 -16.57
CA LEU A 101 -9.79 8.34 -17.50
C LEU A 101 -10.85 9.26 -16.87
N ALA A 102 -11.18 9.00 -15.59
CA ALA A 102 -12.20 9.77 -14.91
C ALA A 102 -11.69 11.17 -14.57
N ASP A 103 -12.43 12.20 -15.00
CA ASP A 103 -12.13 13.59 -14.70
C ASP A 103 -13.22 14.21 -13.80
N ILE A 104 -12.83 15.21 -13.01
CA ILE A 104 -13.68 16.01 -12.11
C ILE A 104 -13.95 17.39 -12.73
N SER A 105 -13.41 17.69 -13.93
CA SER A 105 -13.32 19.00 -14.58
C SER A 105 -14.65 19.65 -15.03
N TYR A 106 -15.73 19.47 -14.27
CA TYR A 106 -16.87 20.37 -14.28
C TYR A 106 -17.04 21.01 -12.90
N CYS A 107 -16.05 21.78 -12.50
CA CYS A 107 -16.32 22.97 -11.71
C CYS A 107 -15.62 24.12 -12.42
N VAL A 108 -16.39 25.14 -12.79
CA VAL A 108 -15.95 26.38 -13.43
C VAL A 108 -15.80 26.29 -14.95
N GLN A 109 -16.94 26.34 -15.66
CA GLN A 109 -16.93 27.21 -16.85
C GLN A 109 -16.67 28.62 -16.31
N ASN A 110 -15.40 29.04 -16.35
CA ASN A 110 -15.06 30.45 -16.28
C ASN A 110 -15.78 31.04 -17.47
N LYS A 111 -16.98 31.59 -17.26
CA LYS A 111 -17.56 32.53 -18.21
C LYS A 111 -16.48 33.59 -18.37
N PRO A 112 -15.83 33.74 -19.54
CA PRO A 112 -15.01 34.90 -19.76
C PRO A 112 -15.96 36.09 -19.57
N GLY A 113 -15.68 36.93 -18.58
CA GLY A 113 -16.41 38.15 -18.33
C GLY A 113 -16.33 39.02 -19.58
N THR A 114 -17.30 38.88 -20.46
CA THR A 114 -17.52 39.83 -21.55
C THR A 114 -18.21 41.01 -20.89
N ASN A 115 -17.41 41.98 -20.43
CA ASN A 115 -17.91 43.24 -19.93
C ASN A 115 -18.75 43.91 -21.02
N PRO A 116 -20.02 44.30 -20.77
CA PRO A 116 -20.66 45.33 -21.54
C PRO A 116 -20.20 46.68 -20.97
N THR A 117 -19.32 47.35 -21.68
CA THR A 117 -19.13 48.81 -21.55
C THR A 117 -20.41 49.49 -22.02
N GLN A 118 -21.15 50.18 -21.16
CA GLN A 118 -21.82 51.46 -21.50
C GLN A 118 -21.97 52.35 -20.26
N GLN A 119 -21.49 53.59 -20.41
CA GLN A 119 -21.62 54.69 -19.46
C GLN A 119 -23.08 55.18 -19.38
N ALA A 120 -23.48 55.66 -18.21
CA ALA A 120 -24.78 56.24 -17.95
C ALA A 120 -24.83 57.72 -18.35
N ASP A 121 -25.98 58.19 -18.85
CA ASP A 121 -26.47 59.54 -18.58
C ASP A 121 -28.01 59.68 -18.75
N THR A 122 -28.61 60.29 -17.71
CA THR A 122 -29.84 61.11 -17.68
C THR A 122 -31.26 60.48 -17.64
N LYS A 123 -31.99 60.88 -16.58
CA LYS A 123 -33.36 60.59 -16.03
C LYS A 123 -34.56 61.11 -16.88
N PRO A 124 -35.85 61.15 -16.40
CA PRO A 124 -36.74 60.21 -15.66
C PRO A 124 -38.17 60.08 -16.28
N HIS A 125 -39.06 59.19 -15.78
CA HIS A 125 -40.38 59.52 -15.15
C HIS A 125 -41.22 58.25 -14.84
N ALA A 126 -41.95 58.31 -13.72
CA ALA A 126 -42.82 57.30 -13.13
C ALA A 126 -44.22 57.17 -13.78
N VAL A 127 -44.93 56.05 -13.56
CA VAL A 127 -46.09 55.90 -12.63
C VAL A 127 -46.62 54.44 -12.64
N ILE A 128 -47.09 54.01 -11.46
CA ILE A 128 -47.46 52.69 -10.87
C ILE A 128 -48.90 52.24 -11.30
N PRO A 129 -49.47 51.06 -10.89
CA PRO A 129 -50.06 50.89 -9.53
C PRO A 129 -49.99 49.44 -8.90
N VAL A 130 -49.67 49.29 -7.59
CA VAL A 130 -50.58 49.05 -6.41
C VAL A 130 -50.82 47.55 -6.11
N ASN A 131 -50.88 46.99 -4.88
CA ASN A 131 -50.55 47.29 -3.45
C ASN A 131 -50.85 46.02 -2.61
N THR A 132 -50.50 46.05 -1.29
CA THR A 132 -51.25 45.45 -0.13
C THR A 132 -50.61 44.16 0.44
N ARG A 133 -50.15 43.96 1.70
CA ARG A 133 -50.20 44.58 3.07
C ARG A 133 -48.97 44.02 3.87
N VAL A 134 -48.16 44.76 4.66
CA VAL A 134 -48.32 45.20 6.10
C VAL A 134 -48.29 43.99 7.08
N SER A 135 -47.46 43.83 8.14
CA SER A 135 -46.87 44.73 9.17
C SER A 135 -45.58 44.21 9.85
N GLU A 136 -44.72 45.16 10.25
CA GLU A 136 -44.01 45.43 11.53
C GLU A 136 -43.42 44.34 12.47
N ASP A 137 -42.12 44.53 12.75
CA ASP A 137 -41.37 44.60 14.02
C ASP A 137 -41.65 43.64 15.20
N THR A 138 -40.60 42.94 15.66
CA THR A 138 -40.03 43.15 17.02
C THR A 138 -38.68 42.45 17.20
N GLU A 139 -37.69 43.19 17.73
CA GLU A 139 -36.48 42.66 18.35
C GLU A 139 -36.80 42.10 19.74
N VAL A 140 -36.25 40.94 20.10
CA VAL A 140 -36.09 40.51 21.49
C VAL A 140 -34.75 39.78 21.66
N LYS A 141 -33.89 40.33 22.52
CA LYS A 141 -32.75 39.64 23.14
C LYS A 141 -33.22 38.87 24.37
N ALA A 142 -32.68 37.66 24.57
CA ALA A 142 -32.47 37.09 25.90
C ALA A 142 -31.28 36.12 25.88
N ASP A 143 -30.54 36.15 26.99
CA ASP A 143 -29.26 35.52 27.31
C ASP A 143 -29.49 34.31 28.25
N THR A 144 -28.42 33.53 28.53
CA THR A 144 -28.28 32.42 29.53
C THR A 144 -28.71 31.03 29.02
N ASP A 145 -27.98 29.91 29.11
CA ASP A 145 -26.68 29.54 29.69
C ASP A 145 -26.20 28.19 29.09
N LYS A 146 -24.86 28.02 29.05
CA LYS A 146 -24.05 26.79 29.25
C LYS A 146 -24.25 25.48 28.45
N SER A 147 -23.12 25.13 27.83
CA SER A 147 -22.40 23.84 27.91
C SER A 147 -22.78 22.73 26.91
N LEU A 148 -21.86 22.42 25.99
CA LEU A 148 -20.89 21.33 26.19
C LEU A 148 -19.80 21.35 25.12
N LYS A 149 -18.58 21.10 25.57
CA LYS A 149 -17.38 20.85 24.77
C LYS A 149 -17.62 19.73 23.76
N ALA A 150 -17.05 19.85 22.57
CA ALA A 150 -16.66 18.72 21.76
C ALA A 150 -15.26 18.97 21.19
N ASP A 151 -14.30 18.20 21.71
CA ASP A 151 -12.92 18.14 21.29
C ASP A 151 -12.78 17.65 19.83
N THR A 152 -11.86 18.27 19.10
CA THR A 152 -11.34 17.92 17.75
C THR A 152 -10.51 16.61 17.85
N PRO A 153 -10.24 15.77 16.78
CA PRO A 153 -9.91 16.26 15.45
C PRO A 153 -10.23 15.41 14.19
N LEU A 154 -10.55 16.13 13.11
CA LEU A 154 -10.63 15.67 11.71
C LEU A 154 -9.30 15.90 10.92
N ILE A 155 -8.15 15.98 11.60
CA ILE A 155 -6.83 16.32 10.99
C ILE A 155 -5.91 15.09 10.83
N LYS A 156 -6.27 13.92 11.37
CA LYS A 156 -5.37 12.74 11.40
C LYS A 156 -5.13 12.06 10.03
N GLU A 157 -6.04 12.21 9.06
CA GLU A 157 -5.97 11.42 7.82
C GLU A 157 -4.86 11.90 6.86
N ASN A 158 -4.60 13.21 6.79
CA ASN A 158 -3.51 13.76 5.96
C ASN A 158 -2.12 13.37 6.50
N ASN A 159 -1.98 13.31 7.82
CA ASN A 159 -0.74 12.92 8.47
C ASN A 159 -0.42 11.43 8.24
N TYR A 160 -1.43 10.58 8.17
CA TYR A 160 -1.25 9.15 7.94
C TYR A 160 -0.71 8.84 6.53
N ILE A 161 -1.26 9.49 5.50
CA ILE A 161 -0.81 9.31 4.11
C ILE A 161 0.68 9.70 3.98
N TYR A 162 1.06 10.81 4.61
CA TYR A 162 2.43 11.29 4.55
C TYR A 162 3.40 10.43 5.37
N LEU A 163 3.00 9.98 6.56
CA LEU A 163 3.76 9.03 7.37
C LEU A 163 4.00 7.72 6.62
N LEU A 164 3.00 7.22 5.89
CA LEU A 164 3.11 6.02 5.09
C LEU A 164 4.10 6.20 3.93
N GLN A 165 4.03 7.32 3.21
CA GLN A 165 4.96 7.61 2.12
C GLN A 165 6.42 7.70 2.61
N ARG A 166 6.63 8.36 3.75
CA ARG A 166 7.91 8.44 4.45
C ARG A 166 8.44 7.06 4.85
N PHE A 167 7.58 6.25 5.45
CA PHE A 167 7.93 4.88 5.82
C PHE A 167 8.28 4.03 4.60
N ASP A 168 7.53 4.15 3.50
CA ASP A 168 7.80 3.42 2.27
C ASP A 168 9.16 3.77 1.67
N HIS A 169 9.58 5.04 1.75
CA HIS A 169 10.91 5.46 1.32
C HIS A 169 12.01 4.80 2.16
N PHE A 170 11.89 4.83 3.49
CA PHE A 170 12.78 4.11 4.41
C PHE A 170 12.80 2.60 4.14
N TRP A 171 11.62 2.01 3.95
CA TRP A 171 11.47 0.58 3.68
C TRP A 171 12.10 0.15 2.36
N CYS A 172 12.08 1.01 1.35
CA CYS A 172 12.71 0.73 0.06
C CYS A 172 14.23 0.63 0.16
N MET A 173 14.85 1.51 0.94
CA MET A 173 16.31 1.59 1.15
C MET A 173 16.87 0.47 2.02
N TYR A 174 16.05 -0.14 2.87
CA TYR A 174 16.51 -1.15 3.83
C TYR A 174 16.89 -2.48 3.14
N PRO A 175 18.08 -3.06 3.39
CA PRO A 175 18.56 -4.26 2.70
C PRO A 175 17.84 -5.56 3.12
N GLU A 176 17.52 -5.71 4.41
CA GLU A 176 16.78 -6.88 4.94
C GLU A 176 15.35 -6.54 5.39
N LYS A 177 14.38 -6.71 4.49
CA LYS A 177 12.97 -6.33 4.72
C LYS A 177 12.20 -7.43 5.45
N LYS A 178 12.14 -7.35 6.78
CA LYS A 178 11.40 -8.29 7.64
C LYS A 178 10.45 -7.57 8.59
N SER A 179 9.30 -8.18 8.88
CA SER A 179 8.26 -7.68 9.81
C SER A 179 7.86 -6.21 9.57
N ARG A 180 7.24 -5.93 8.41
CA ARG A 180 6.83 -4.57 8.00
C ARG A 180 5.89 -3.90 9.01
N GLU A 181 4.93 -4.64 9.54
CA GLU A 181 3.92 -4.13 10.49
C GLU A 181 4.58 -3.61 11.77
N ARG A 182 5.42 -4.42 12.42
CA ARG A 182 6.17 -4.00 13.62
C ARG A 182 7.09 -2.80 13.36
N ALA A 183 7.74 -2.77 12.20
CA ALA A 183 8.58 -1.63 11.83
C ALA A 183 7.74 -0.35 11.66
N PHE A 184 6.55 -0.47 11.04
CA PHE A 184 5.64 0.65 10.86
C PHE A 184 5.08 1.17 12.19
N GLU A 185 4.71 0.28 13.12
CA GLU A 185 4.26 0.66 14.46
C GLU A 185 5.30 1.49 15.21
N ILE A 186 6.57 1.07 15.19
CA ILE A 186 7.67 1.80 15.82
C ILE A 186 7.94 3.12 15.07
N PHE A 187 7.87 3.11 13.75
CA PHE A 187 8.01 4.32 12.93
C PHE A 187 6.90 5.35 13.23
N GLN A 188 5.67 4.88 13.45
CA GLN A 188 4.55 5.70 13.89
C GLN A 188 4.72 6.25 15.31
N GLN A 189 5.40 5.52 16.20
CA GLN A 189 5.73 6.04 17.53
C GLN A 189 6.79 7.16 17.45
N ILE A 190 7.77 7.02 16.56
CA ILE A 190 8.84 8.01 16.37
C ILE A 190 8.31 9.27 15.67
N ASN A 191 7.32 9.15 14.77
CA ASN A 191 6.79 10.24 13.93
C ASN A 191 7.89 11.14 13.34
N PRO A 192 8.76 10.59 12.49
CA PRO A 192 9.90 11.35 12.00
C PRO A 192 9.45 12.47 11.06
N ASP A 193 9.94 13.68 11.32
CA ASP A 193 9.86 14.80 10.38
C ASP A 193 10.79 14.58 9.18
N GLU A 194 10.43 15.08 7.98
CA GLU A 194 11.29 15.99 7.23
C GLU A 194 12.80 15.68 7.26
N PRO A 195 13.56 16.50 8.02
CA PRO A 195 14.99 16.36 8.15
C PRO A 195 15.42 15.11 8.92
N LEU A 196 14.62 14.63 9.88
CA LEU A 196 14.95 13.44 10.65
C LEU A 196 14.90 12.19 9.77
N LEU A 197 13.92 12.10 8.87
CA LEU A 197 13.85 11.03 7.88
C LEU A 197 15.08 11.05 6.97
N GLN A 198 15.43 12.20 6.44
CA GLN A 198 16.63 12.35 5.60
C GLN A 198 17.90 11.92 6.36
N PHE A 199 18.00 12.26 7.64
CA PHE A 199 19.11 11.85 8.50
C PHE A 199 19.15 10.33 8.70
N MET A 200 18.00 9.69 8.97
CA MET A 200 17.90 8.23 9.08
C MET A 200 18.35 7.52 7.79
N LEU A 201 17.94 8.01 6.63
CA LEU A 201 18.30 7.45 5.33
C LEU A 201 19.79 7.58 5.04
N HIS A 202 20.38 8.74 5.38
CA HIS A 202 21.81 8.97 5.23
C HIS A 202 22.62 8.06 6.15
N ALA A 203 22.24 7.93 7.42
CA ALA A 203 22.89 7.03 8.36
C ALA A 203 22.82 5.56 7.88
N LEU A 204 21.66 5.15 7.35
CA LEU A 204 21.47 3.82 6.78
C LEU A 204 22.38 3.58 5.57
N ASP A 205 22.48 4.53 4.63
CA ASP A 205 23.39 4.44 3.48
C ASP A 205 24.87 4.35 3.92
N GLN A 206 25.28 5.14 4.91
CA GLN A 206 26.62 5.06 5.48
C GLN A 206 26.91 3.70 6.12
N GLN A 207 25.94 3.12 6.86
CA GLN A 207 26.07 1.80 7.46
C GLN A 207 26.17 0.70 6.40
N ILE A 208 25.39 0.79 5.32
CA ILE A 208 25.49 -0.14 4.19
C ILE A 208 26.88 -0.05 3.57
N LYS A 209 27.37 1.15 3.28
CA LYS A 209 28.71 1.36 2.70
C LYS A 209 29.82 0.80 3.59
N ALA A 210 29.79 1.10 4.89
CA ALA A 210 30.76 0.58 5.85
C ALA A 210 30.77 -0.95 5.89
N ARG A 211 29.59 -1.57 5.85
CA ARG A 211 29.43 -3.02 5.79
C ARG A 211 30.02 -3.61 4.50
N THR A 212 29.66 -3.04 3.35
CA THR A 212 30.18 -3.51 2.05
C THR A 212 31.71 -3.38 1.96
N ALA A 213 32.30 -2.36 2.58
CA ALA A 213 33.75 -2.22 2.66
C ALA A 213 34.39 -3.36 3.48
N LYS A 214 33.80 -3.71 4.64
CA LYS A 214 34.27 -4.84 5.46
C LYS A 214 34.17 -6.19 4.75
N GLU A 215 33.04 -6.43 4.06
CA GLU A 215 32.84 -7.63 3.25
C GLU A 215 33.86 -7.70 2.10
N ALA A 216 34.15 -6.58 1.43
CA ALA A 216 35.18 -6.52 0.38
C ALA A 216 36.61 -6.75 0.92
N HIS A 217 36.86 -6.40 2.18
CA HIS A 217 38.12 -6.71 2.88
C HIS A 217 38.19 -8.15 3.42
N GLY A 218 37.14 -8.96 3.25
CA GLY A 218 37.09 -10.34 3.71
C GLY A 218 36.92 -10.50 5.22
N GLU A 219 36.51 -9.44 5.92
CA GLU A 219 36.21 -9.47 7.35
C GLU A 219 34.83 -10.11 7.58
N TRP A 220 34.67 -10.90 8.63
CA TRP A 220 33.37 -11.48 8.97
C TRP A 220 32.39 -10.39 9.42
N VAL A 221 31.20 -10.37 8.82
CA VAL A 221 30.17 -9.36 9.10
C VAL A 221 28.90 -10.04 9.64
N PRO A 222 28.36 -9.58 10.78
CA PRO A 222 27.13 -10.13 11.34
C PRO A 222 25.91 -9.85 10.44
N ALA A 223 24.85 -10.65 10.59
CA ALA A 223 23.58 -10.44 9.87
C ALA A 223 22.99 -9.04 10.13
N TRP A 224 22.24 -8.48 9.16
CA TRP A 224 21.68 -7.13 9.29
C TRP A 224 20.58 -7.11 10.37
N LYS A 225 20.49 -6.03 11.16
CA LYS A 225 19.43 -5.88 12.17
C LYS A 225 18.06 -5.86 11.49
N PHE A 226 16.98 -6.26 12.16
CA PHE A 226 15.65 -6.07 11.60
C PHE A 226 15.22 -4.60 11.65
N PRO A 227 14.43 -4.11 10.68
CA PRO A 227 14.08 -2.69 10.59
C PRO A 227 13.34 -2.19 11.84
N ALA A 228 12.49 -3.03 12.44
CA ALA A 228 11.84 -2.72 13.72
C ALA A 228 12.86 -2.48 14.85
N ASN A 229 13.88 -3.34 14.96
CA ASN A 229 14.93 -3.22 15.99
C ASN A 229 15.88 -2.06 15.70
N TRP A 230 16.17 -1.80 14.43
CA TRP A 230 16.98 -0.67 14.01
C TRP A 230 16.29 0.65 14.35
N LEU A 231 14.97 0.72 14.13
CA LEU A 231 14.16 1.88 14.50
C LEU A 231 14.02 2.06 16.02
N SER A 232 13.76 0.97 16.76
CA SER A 232 13.56 1.06 18.21
C SER A 232 14.83 1.45 18.96
N GLN A 233 15.99 1.02 18.48
CA GLN A 233 17.29 1.35 19.05
C GLN A 233 17.83 2.71 18.60
N LYS A 234 17.10 3.44 17.74
CA LYS A 234 17.57 4.70 17.16
C LYS A 234 18.95 4.60 16.54
N CYS A 235 19.22 3.53 15.80
CA CYS A 235 20.55 3.23 15.25
C CYS A 235 21.09 4.27 14.26
N TRP A 236 20.32 5.32 13.93
CA TRP A 236 20.81 6.49 13.19
C TRP A 236 21.63 7.46 14.07
N GLU A 237 21.53 7.37 15.40
CA GLU A 237 22.34 8.15 16.36
C GLU A 237 23.66 7.46 16.71
N ASP A 238 23.81 6.17 16.36
CA ASP A 238 25.01 5.39 16.64
C ASP A 238 26.20 5.95 15.81
N GLU A 239 27.28 6.31 16.50
CA GLU A 239 28.54 6.74 15.86
C GLU A 239 29.13 5.59 15.02
N ILE A 240 29.16 5.74 13.69
CA ILE A 240 29.78 4.77 12.79
C ILE A 240 31.30 4.91 12.86
N LYS A 241 31.94 4.23 13.83
CA LYS A 241 33.40 4.15 13.91
C LYS A 241 33.91 3.16 12.85
N ILE A 242 34.39 3.69 11.74
CA ILE A 242 35.12 2.95 10.70
C ILE A 242 36.56 2.76 11.19
N GLU A 243 36.77 2.00 12.27
CA GLU A 243 38.11 1.60 12.65
C GLU A 243 38.53 0.42 11.77
N LEU A 244 39.17 0.75 10.64
CA LEU A 244 39.93 -0.20 9.83
C LEU A 244 41.20 -0.59 10.60
N THR A 245 41.07 -1.45 11.60
CA THR A 245 42.24 -2.02 12.25
C THR A 245 42.85 -3.04 11.30
N GLN A 246 43.82 -2.59 10.51
CA GLN A 246 44.64 -3.47 9.70
C GLN A 246 45.31 -4.48 10.62
N GLU A 247 44.88 -5.73 10.56
CA GLU A 247 45.60 -6.84 11.19
C GLU A 247 46.96 -6.96 10.51
N LYS A 248 48.00 -6.45 11.16
CA LYS A 248 49.38 -6.78 10.79
C LYS A 248 49.54 -8.27 11.08
N ARG A 249 49.53 -9.10 10.04
CA ARG A 249 49.91 -10.51 10.09
C ARG A 249 51.36 -10.63 10.57
N ASN A 250 51.54 -10.59 11.88
CA ASN A 250 52.81 -10.79 12.56
C ASN A 250 52.83 -12.18 13.20
N GLU A 251 52.48 -13.21 12.45
CA GLU A 251 52.72 -14.59 12.86
C GLU A 251 53.81 -15.18 11.98
N LYS A 252 55.03 -15.22 12.53
CA LYS A 252 56.05 -16.13 12.01
C LYS A 252 55.53 -17.54 12.26
N CYS A 253 55.06 -18.23 11.21
CA CYS A 253 54.79 -19.66 11.28
C CYS A 253 56.05 -20.38 11.78
N GLY A 254 56.04 -20.78 13.05
CA GLY A 254 57.01 -21.73 13.57
C GLY A 254 56.74 -23.07 12.91
N THR A 255 57.72 -23.62 12.19
CA THR A 255 57.68 -24.99 11.69
C THR A 255 57.52 -25.94 12.88
N ASN A 256 56.32 -26.51 13.05
CA ASN A 256 56.02 -27.46 14.12
C ASN A 256 56.79 -28.77 13.88
N THR A 257 57.94 -28.90 14.53
CA THR A 257 58.69 -30.16 14.62
C THR A 257 58.03 -31.03 15.68
N LYS A 258 57.29 -32.05 15.21
CA LYS A 258 57.03 -33.35 15.84
C LYS A 258 56.88 -33.37 17.37
N ARG A 259 55.64 -33.51 17.85
CA ARG A 259 55.27 -34.50 18.89
C ARG A 259 53.75 -34.71 18.91
N GLY A 260 53.34 -35.95 18.67
CA GLY A 260 51.93 -36.35 18.63
C GLY A 260 51.26 -36.14 20.00
N ALA A 261 50.23 -35.30 20.02
CA ALA A 261 49.26 -35.28 21.08
C ALA A 261 48.13 -36.24 20.67
N ILE A 262 48.05 -37.36 21.37
CA ILE A 262 46.92 -38.29 21.31
C ILE A 262 45.71 -37.57 21.93
N ASP A 263 44.63 -37.47 21.17
CA ASP A 263 43.34 -36.92 21.62
C ASP A 263 42.72 -37.86 22.68
N PRO A 264 42.46 -37.41 23.92
CA PRO A 264 41.93 -38.27 24.99
C PRO A 264 40.51 -38.83 24.73
N PHE A 265 39.81 -38.38 23.68
CA PHE A 265 38.41 -38.76 23.46
C PHE A 265 38.19 -39.83 22.37
N TRP A 266 39.24 -40.20 21.63
CA TRP A 266 39.15 -41.22 20.58
C TRP A 266 40.28 -42.22 20.71
N ASN A 267 39.97 -43.43 21.21
CA ASN A 267 40.89 -44.56 21.22
C ASN A 267 40.32 -45.70 20.35
N PRO A 268 40.97 -46.07 19.22
CA PRO A 268 40.44 -47.07 18.29
C PRO A 268 41.01 -48.49 18.48
N GLU A 269 41.58 -48.85 19.63
CA GLU A 269 42.16 -50.19 19.86
C GLU A 269 41.57 -50.85 21.11
N THR A 270 40.46 -51.55 20.91
CA THR A 270 40.10 -52.75 21.68
C THR A 270 39.39 -53.75 20.74
N GLY A 271 40.18 -54.50 19.98
CA GLY A 271 39.90 -55.93 19.72
C GLY A 271 40.67 -56.71 20.78
N ASP A 272 40.25 -57.83 21.34
CA ASP A 272 39.21 -58.79 21.02
C ASP A 272 38.82 -59.47 22.35
N GLU A 273 37.55 -59.84 22.56
CA GLU A 273 37.17 -61.04 23.34
C GLU A 273 35.65 -61.31 23.22
N GLU A 274 35.36 -62.40 22.52
CA GLU A 274 34.21 -63.32 22.68
C GLU A 274 32.78 -62.75 22.75
N ILE A 275 32.10 -62.76 21.59
CA ILE A 275 30.64 -62.79 21.51
C ILE A 275 30.19 -64.26 21.41
N THR A 276 29.74 -64.83 22.53
CA THR A 276 28.74 -65.91 22.54
C THR A 276 27.42 -65.33 23.02
N GLY A 277 26.36 -65.44 22.22
CA GLY A 277 25.00 -65.15 22.68
C GLY A 277 24.16 -64.36 21.68
N THR A 278 23.53 -65.10 20.77
CA THR A 278 22.18 -64.90 20.24
C THR A 278 21.42 -63.64 20.70
N ASP A 279 20.98 -62.79 19.76
CA ASP A 279 19.56 -62.74 19.37
C ASP A 279 19.27 -61.71 18.27
N GLU A 280 18.26 -62.07 17.49
CA GLU A 280 17.75 -61.51 16.25
C GLU A 280 17.33 -60.03 16.34
N TYR A 281 17.65 -59.22 15.33
CA TYR A 281 16.73 -58.20 14.78
C TYR A 281 17.08 -57.92 13.32
N GLN A 282 16.22 -58.37 12.41
CA GLN A 282 16.32 -58.08 10.98
C GLN A 282 15.89 -56.65 10.68
N GLN A 283 16.82 -55.80 10.24
CA GLN A 283 16.49 -54.55 9.54
C GLN A 283 16.50 -54.80 8.03
N SER A 284 15.32 -55.14 7.52
CA SER A 284 14.98 -54.94 6.12
C SER A 284 14.75 -53.45 5.88
N ASN A 285 15.59 -52.82 5.06
CA ASN A 285 15.26 -51.59 4.35
C ASN A 285 16.16 -51.44 3.12
N VAL A 286 15.83 -52.23 2.09
CA VAL A 286 16.30 -52.01 0.73
C VAL A 286 15.56 -50.79 0.18
N ILE A 287 16.26 -49.67 0.00
CA ILE A 287 15.74 -48.50 -0.72
C ILE A 287 16.03 -48.70 -2.20
N ASN A 288 14.99 -49.02 -2.98
CA ASN A 288 15.04 -49.09 -4.44
C ASN A 288 14.62 -47.72 -5.01
N LEU A 289 15.56 -46.99 -5.60
CA LEU A 289 15.31 -45.73 -6.32
C LEU A 289 15.17 -46.02 -7.82
N GLN A 290 13.94 -46.24 -8.27
CA GLN A 290 13.61 -46.21 -9.71
C GLN A 290 13.13 -44.81 -10.10
N CYS A 291 13.99 -44.14 -10.86
CA CYS A 291 13.68 -42.95 -11.63
C CYS A 291 12.60 -43.26 -12.67
N TYR A 292 11.47 -42.56 -12.64
CA TYR A 292 10.56 -42.50 -13.79
C TYR A 292 10.82 -41.22 -14.58
N ARG A 293 11.40 -41.41 -15.77
CA ARG A 293 11.15 -40.58 -16.95
C ARG A 293 9.85 -41.07 -17.59
N GLN A 294 8.90 -40.16 -17.80
CA GLN A 294 8.23 -39.91 -19.08
C GLN A 294 7.40 -38.64 -18.96
#